data_AF-X1PLT3-F1
#
_entry.id   AF-X1PLT3-F1
#
_cell.length_a   1.000
_cell.length_b   1.000
_cell.length_c   1.000
_cell.angle_alpha   90.00
_cell.angle_beta   90.00
_cell.angle_gamma   90.00
#
_symmetry.space_group_name_H-M   'P 1'
#
loop_
_entity.id
_entity.type
_entity.pdbx_description
1 polymer ?
#
loop_
_entity_poly.entity_id
_entity_poly.type
_entity_poly.pdbx_seq_one_letter_code
_entity_poly.pdbx_strand_id
1 'polypeptide(L)' 'MKKKIIGLLGQIGSGKGVVRDYLVDKYEYEEITMGDLVREETKKRGLELTRDNLDIVTKDV' A
#
# COMPACT_ATOMS: atom_id res chain seq x y z
N MET A 1 20.34 -13.21 5.85
CA MET A 1 18.97 -13.78 5.84
C MET A 1 18.19 -13.20 4.68
N LYS A 2 17.39 -14.01 3.98
CA LYS A 2 16.58 -13.57 2.84
C LYS A 2 15.20 -13.14 3.35
N LYS A 3 14.78 -11.89 3.09
CA LYS A 3 13.43 -11.41 3.45
C LYS A 3 12.40 -12.06 2.54
N LYS A 4 11.25 -12.46 3.10
CA LYS A 4 10.08 -12.93 2.33
C LYS A 4 9.13 -11.75 2.12
N ILE A 5 8.65 -11.58 0.90
CA ILE A 5 7.67 -10.55 0.54
C ILE A 5 6.40 -11.27 0.08
N ILE A 6 5.25 -10.88 0.63
CA ILE A 6 3.96 -11.49 0.33
C ILE A 6 3.08 -10.42 -0.32
N GLY A 7 2.72 -10.64 -1.59
CA GLY A 7 1.75 -9.80 -2.30
C GLY A 7 0.33 -10.34 -2.11
N LEU A 8 -0.55 -9.56 -1.49
CA LEU A 8 -1.96 -9.93 -1.31
C LEU A 8 -2.79 -9.45 -2.51
N LEU A 9 -3.29 -10.39 -3.30
CA LEU A 9 -4.07 -10.13 -4.53
C LEU A 9 -5.51 -10.66 -4.41
N GLY A 10 -6.44 -10.08 -5.16
CA GLY A 10 -7.84 -10.50 -5.19
C GLY A 10 -8.85 -9.35 -5.39
N GLN A 11 -10.12 -9.70 -5.62
CA GLN A 11 -11.20 -8.73 -5.85
C GLN A 11 -11.55 -7.87 -4.62
N ILE A 12 -12.24 -6.76 -4.82
CA ILE A 12 -12.76 -5.94 -3.72
C ILE A 12 -13.69 -6.81 -2.85
N GLY A 13 -13.53 -6.76 -1.53
CA GLY A 13 -14.31 -7.58 -0.60
C GLY A 13 -13.81 -9.03 -0.40
N SER A 14 -12.73 -9.46 -1.07
CA SER A 14 -12.20 -10.83 -0.96
C SER A 14 -11.50 -11.19 0.36
N GLY A 15 -11.57 -10.33 1.38
CA GLY A 15 -10.96 -10.59 2.70
C GLY A 15 -9.44 -10.36 2.80
N LYS A 16 -8.78 -9.74 1.81
CA LYS A 16 -7.32 -9.47 1.87
C LYS A 16 -6.88 -8.71 3.13
N GLY A 17 -7.67 -7.72 3.57
CA GLY A 17 -7.38 -6.96 4.79
C GLY A 17 -7.32 -7.85 6.03
N VAL A 18 -8.20 -8.86 6.11
CA VAL A 18 -8.19 -9.84 7.21
C VAL A 18 -6.91 -10.68 7.20
N VAL A 19 -6.46 -11.11 6.01
CA VAL A 19 -5.21 -11.88 5.88
C VAL A 19 -4.00 -11.03 6.24
N ARG A 20 -3.98 -9.77 5.79
CA ARG A 20 -2.97 -8.78 6.14
C ARG A 20 -2.87 -8.62 7.66
N ASP A 21 -3.98 -8.35 8.33
CA ASP A 21 -4.03 -8.15 9.79
C ASP A 21 -3.52 -9.38 10.54
N TYR A 22 -3.94 -10.57 10.10
CA TYR A 22 -3.44 -11.83 10.65
C TYR A 22 -1.92 -12.01 10.50
N LEU A 23 -1.35 -11.62 9.34
CA LEU A 23 0.10 -11.69 9.11
C LEU A 23 0.88 -10.70 9.99
N VAL A 24 0.37 -9.50 10.17
CA VAL A 24 0.95 -8.48 11.06
C VAL A 24 0.88 -8.96 12.52
N ASP A 25 -0.30 -9.34 12.99
CA ASP A 25 -0.55 -9.66 14.40
C ASP A 25 0.10 -10.97 14.86
N LYS A 26 0.14 -11.99 14.00
CA LYS A 26 0.65 -13.33 14.38
C LYS A 26 2.10 -13.57 14.03
N TYR A 27 2.60 -12.92 12.98
CA TYR A 27 3.93 -13.18 12.43
C TYR A 27 4.81 -11.94 12.39
N GLU A 28 4.35 -10.81 12.95
CA GLU A 28 5.11 -9.56 13.06
C GLU A 28 5.63 -9.07 11.70
N TYR A 29 4.85 -9.29 10.64
CA TYR A 29 5.15 -8.73 9.32
C TYR A 29 4.91 -7.22 9.32
N GLU A 30 5.76 -6.51 8.59
CA GLU A 30 5.53 -5.11 8.26
C GLU A 30 4.48 -5.02 7.13
N GLU A 31 3.44 -4.21 7.35
CA GLU A 31 2.44 -3.90 6.32
C GLU A 31 2.95 -2.81 5.39
N ILE A 32 2.90 -3.06 4.08
CA ILE A 32 3.13 -2.03 3.06
C ILE A 32 1.89 -1.93 2.18
N THR A 33 1.20 -0.80 2.25
CA THR A 33 0.09 -0.46 1.36
C THR A 33 0.54 0.55 0.32
N MET A 34 0.61 0.12 -0.95
CA MET A 34 1.10 0.96 -2.06
C MET A 34 0.36 2.30 -2.20
N GLY A 35 -0.96 2.30 -1.97
CA GLY A 35 -1.74 3.53 -2.05
C GLY A 35 -1.33 4.58 -1.01
N ASP A 36 -0.86 4.15 0.17
CA ASP A 36 -0.42 5.06 1.22
C ASP A 36 0.94 5.67 0.87
N LEU A 37 1.84 4.88 0.29
CA LEU A 37 3.11 5.37 -0.24
C LEU A 37 2.90 6.48 -1.28
N VAL A 38 1.97 6.29 -2.22
CA VAL A 38 1.64 7.30 -3.24
C VAL A 38 1.06 8.56 -2.58
N ARG A 39 0.17 8.43 -1.59
CA ARG A 39 -0.41 9.59 -0.87
C ARG A 39 0.64 10.36 -0.09
N GLU A 40 1.56 9.67 0.58
CA GLU A 40 2.67 10.31 1.27
C GLU A 40 3.58 11.05 0.31
N GLU A 41 3.93 10.43 -0.82
CA GLU A 41 4.75 11.05 -1.86
C GLU A 41 4.05 12.27 -2.48
N THR A 42 2.74 12.17 -2.73
CA THR A 42 1.92 13.29 -3.24
C THR A 42 1.94 14.47 -2.26
N LYS A 43 1.80 14.20 -0.95
CA LYS A 43 1.93 15.23 0.09
C LYS A 43 3.34 15.82 0.16
N LYS A 44 4.39 15.00 0.04
CA LYS A 44 5.79 15.48 0.03
C LYS A 44 6.06 16.42 -1.14
N ARG A 45 5.40 16.20 -2.28
CA ARG A 45 5.45 17.08 -3.46
C ARG A 45 4.59 18.36 -3.31
N GLY A 46 3.88 18.52 -2.20
CA GLY A 46 3.02 19.68 -1.96
C GLY A 46 1.72 19.68 -2.78
N LEU A 47 1.32 18.53 -3.32
CA LEU A 47 0.11 18.39 -4.13
C LEU A 47 -1.09 18.02 -3.25
N GLU A 48 -2.26 18.53 -3.60
CA GLU A 48 -3.51 18.09 -2.98
C GLU A 48 -3.81 16.63 -3.34
N LEU A 49 -4.44 15.89 -2.42
CA LEU A 49 -4.85 14.50 -2.62
C LEU A 49 -6.08 14.39 -3.52
N THR A 50 -5.94 14.80 -4.77
CA THR A 50 -6.94 14.62 -5.82
C THR A 50 -6.62 13.37 -6.64
N ARG A 51 -7.63 12.82 -7.31
CA ARG A 51 -7.45 11.64 -8.18
C ARG A 51 -6.41 11.90 -9.27
N ASP A 52 -6.45 13.09 -9.87
CA ASP A 52 -5.53 13.48 -10.95
C ASP A 52 -4.08 13.59 -10.45
N ASN A 53 -3.86 14.20 -9.27
CA ASN A 53 -2.52 14.31 -8.69
C ASN A 53 -1.96 12.94 -8.28
N LEU A 54 -2.81 12.06 -7.72
CA LEU A 54 -2.41 10.68 -7.42
C LEU A 54 -2.04 9.90 -8.68
N ASP A 55 -2.78 10.06 -9.78
CA ASP A 55 -2.50 9.41 -11.06
C ASP A 55 -1.19 9.92 -11.69
N ILE A 56 -0.85 11.21 -11.51
CA ILE A 56 0.45 11.77 -11.93
C ILE A 56 1.58 11.12 -11.11
N VAL A 57 1.48 11.16 -9.79
CA VAL A 57 2.54 10.64 -8.90
C VAL A 57 2.73 9.14 -9.07
N THR A 58 1.65 8.37 -9.28
CA THR A 58 1.73 6.92 -9.51
C THR A 58 2.50 6.55 -10.78
N LYS A 59 2.51 7.42 -11.80
CA LYS A 59 3.24 7.17 -13.06
C LYS A 59 4.71 7.58 -13.01
N ASP A 60 5.04 8.47 -12.08
CA ASP A 60 6.41 8.98 -11.89
C ASP A 60 7.26 8.10 -10.96
N VAL A 61 6.63 7.21 -10.18
CA VAL A 61 7.27 6.29 -9.21
C VAL A 61 7.37 4.89 -9.83
#